data_AF-A0A2I1BSS2-F1
#
_entry.id   AF-A0A2I1BSS2-F1
#
_cell.length_a   1.000
_cell.length_b   1.000
_cell.length_c   1.000
_cell.angle_alpha   90.00
_cell.angle_beta   90.00
_cell.angle_gamma   90.00
#
_symmetry.space_group_name_H-M   'P 1'
#
loop_
_entity.id
_entity.type
_entity.pdbx_description
1 polymer ?
#
loop_
_entity_poly.entity_id
_entity_poly.type
_entity_poly.pdbx_seq_one_letter_code
_entity_poly.pdbx_strand_id
1 'polypeptide(L)'
;MHLTASASVILAFPLGSLALHANGPTLGVTLSQLHNTQIKAVVKNTGTEEVTFVHLNFFKDAAPVKKVSVYRNGKLSVSHELIFPDPGFSTATEVQFNGIKQRFRTEGLTIEALTTLAPGASYEDEFDIASTADLTEGGIVTLRSEGIVPVATDNKIVGYIHYSSNEIEVEIDAAKAATVPPSVKPLDRRTKVTSCSGSRATALAKALRNAASLASAAASAAATGPSSRFAEYFKTTSSSTRSVVAARFRAVANEARSQSSGSTTYYCTDPYGYCNSNVLAYTLPSYNVVANCDIYYSYLPALSKSCHAQDQATTTLHEFTHAPGVYSPGTDDLGYGYGAATGLSAKDALKNADTYALFANAVYVKC
;
A
#
# COMPACT_ATOMS: atom_id res chain seq x y z
N MET A 1 4.83 -68.36 0.35
CA MET A 1 4.70 -66.98 -0.17
C MET A 1 3.55 -66.31 0.57
N HIS A 2 3.84 -65.52 1.61
CA HIS A 2 2.85 -64.71 2.31
C HIS A 2 3.15 -63.24 2.01
N LEU A 3 2.20 -62.56 1.35
CA LEU A 3 2.24 -61.11 1.15
C LEU A 3 1.80 -60.41 2.44
N THR A 4 2.63 -59.51 2.95
CA THR A 4 2.28 -58.54 3.99
C THR A 4 1.81 -57.24 3.32
N ALA A 5 0.57 -56.84 3.58
CA ALA A 5 0.02 -55.54 3.18
C ALA A 5 0.36 -54.48 4.23
N SER A 6 1.05 -53.41 3.83
CA SER A 6 1.33 -52.24 4.66
C SER A 6 0.17 -51.25 4.57
N ALA A 7 -0.45 -50.90 5.71
CA ALA A 7 -1.46 -49.86 5.80
C ALA A 7 -0.78 -48.50 6.05
N SER A 8 -0.93 -47.57 5.12
CA SER A 8 -0.52 -46.16 5.29
C SER A 8 -1.65 -45.37 5.94
N VAL A 9 -1.39 -44.82 7.13
CA VAL A 9 -2.30 -43.88 7.82
C VAL A 9 -2.07 -42.49 7.23
N ILE A 10 -3.09 -41.94 6.57
CA ILE A 10 -3.11 -40.54 6.11
C ILE A 10 -3.64 -39.69 7.27
N LEU A 11 -2.77 -38.91 7.90
CA LEU A 11 -3.18 -37.83 8.80
C LEU A 11 -3.66 -36.64 7.96
N ALA A 12 -4.97 -36.40 7.97
CA ALA A 12 -5.56 -35.17 7.46
C ALA A 12 -5.31 -34.04 8.48
N PHE A 13 -4.56 -33.01 8.08
CA PHE A 13 -4.50 -31.74 8.81
C PHE A 13 -5.77 -30.93 8.50
N PRO A 14 -6.47 -30.37 9.50
CA PRO A 14 -7.60 -29.50 9.23
C PRO A 14 -7.06 -28.17 8.71
N LEU A 15 -7.36 -27.86 7.44
CA LEU A 15 -7.31 -26.49 6.94
C LEU A 15 -8.41 -25.72 7.68
N GLY A 16 -8.02 -24.97 8.71
CA GLY A 16 -8.91 -23.99 9.32
C GLY A 16 -9.25 -22.93 8.28
N SER A 17 -10.45 -22.99 7.71
CA SER A 17 -11.00 -21.83 7.00
C SER A 17 -11.16 -20.72 8.04
N LEU A 18 -10.56 -19.57 7.79
CA LEU A 18 -10.89 -18.35 8.49
C LEU A 18 -12.33 -18.01 8.11
N ALA A 19 -13.29 -18.45 8.91
CA ALA A 19 -14.65 -17.94 8.84
C ALA A 19 -14.57 -16.42 9.08
N LEU A 20 -14.81 -15.63 8.04
CA LEU A 20 -15.17 -14.22 8.17
C LEU A 20 -16.33 -14.17 9.17
N HIS A 21 -16.16 -13.42 10.26
CA HIS A 21 -17.22 -13.23 11.24
C HIS A 21 -18.42 -12.62 10.49
N ALA A 22 -19.50 -13.39 10.33
CA ALA A 22 -20.70 -12.98 9.58
C ALA A 22 -21.41 -11.73 10.13
N ASN A 23 -20.97 -11.22 11.29
CA ASN A 23 -21.50 -10.04 11.98
C ASN A 23 -20.49 -8.88 12.08
N GLY A 24 -19.32 -8.96 11.43
CA GLY A 24 -18.36 -7.85 11.42
C GLY A 24 -18.82 -6.66 10.55
N PRO A 25 -18.28 -5.44 10.76
CA PRO A 25 -18.58 -4.31 9.89
C PRO A 25 -18.12 -4.62 8.45
N THR A 26 -18.95 -4.29 7.47
CA THR A 26 -18.66 -4.52 6.04
C THR A 26 -18.94 -3.27 5.23
N LEU A 27 -18.12 -3.05 4.19
CA LEU A 27 -18.29 -1.94 3.24
C LEU A 27 -18.51 -2.51 1.85
N GLY A 28 -19.66 -2.17 1.25
CA GLY A 28 -19.92 -2.38 -0.17
C GLY A 28 -19.48 -1.16 -0.97
N VAL A 29 -18.84 -1.39 -2.12
CA VAL A 29 -18.45 -0.34 -3.06
C VAL A 29 -19.12 -0.59 -4.40
N THR A 30 -19.82 0.41 -4.94
CA THR A 30 -20.40 0.34 -6.29
C THR A 30 -19.79 1.41 -7.18
N LEU A 31 -19.17 1.00 -8.28
CA LEU A 31 -18.62 1.90 -9.31
C LEU A 31 -19.63 2.10 -10.45
N SER A 32 -19.68 3.32 -10.96
CA SER A 32 -20.44 3.69 -12.16
C SER A 32 -19.71 4.78 -12.94
N GLN A 33 -19.87 4.79 -14.27
CA GLN A 33 -19.34 5.85 -15.13
C GLN A 33 -20.33 7.02 -15.14
N LEU A 34 -19.84 8.24 -14.92
CA LEU A 34 -20.63 9.47 -15.09
C LEU A 34 -20.47 10.00 -16.50
N HIS A 35 -19.24 10.34 -16.87
CA HIS A 35 -18.87 10.89 -18.17
C HIS A 35 -17.46 10.45 -18.51
N ASN A 36 -17.19 9.92 -19.72
CA ASN A 36 -15.84 9.55 -20.18
C ASN A 36 -14.96 8.90 -19.08
N THR A 37 -14.04 9.65 -18.48
CA THR A 37 -13.10 9.19 -17.43
C THR A 37 -13.52 9.57 -16.01
N GLN A 38 -14.64 10.28 -15.83
CA GLN A 38 -15.23 10.59 -14.53
C GLN A 38 -16.05 9.39 -14.02
N ILE A 39 -15.63 8.88 -12.87
CA ILE A 39 -16.19 7.71 -12.21
C ILE A 39 -16.82 8.15 -10.89
N LYS A 40 -17.96 7.54 -10.55
CA LYS A 40 -18.58 7.65 -9.25
C LYS A 40 -18.46 6.34 -8.49
N ALA A 41 -17.97 6.41 -7.26
CA ALA A 41 -18.03 5.34 -6.29
C ALA A 41 -19.10 5.66 -5.24
N VAL A 42 -19.95 4.68 -4.93
CA VAL A 42 -20.86 4.71 -3.80
C VAL A 42 -20.33 3.73 -2.76
N VAL A 43 -19.92 4.24 -1.60
CA VAL A 43 -19.45 3.42 -0.48
C VAL A 43 -20.57 3.32 0.54
N LYS A 44 -20.98 2.11 0.88
CA LYS A 44 -22.11 1.82 1.76
C LYS A 44 -21.69 0.90 2.90
N ASN A 45 -22.11 1.21 4.12
CA ASN A 45 -22.08 0.25 5.21
C ASN A 45 -23.17 -0.80 4.99
N THR A 46 -22.76 -2.02 4.65
CA THR A 46 -23.64 -3.16 4.42
C THR A 46 -23.76 -4.06 5.66
N GLY A 47 -23.05 -3.72 6.73
CA GLY A 47 -23.15 -4.39 8.01
C GLY A 47 -24.35 -3.93 8.83
N THR A 48 -24.48 -4.50 10.02
CA THR A 48 -25.57 -4.24 10.97
C THR A 48 -25.19 -3.24 12.07
N GLU A 49 -23.93 -2.85 12.15
CA GLU A 49 -23.40 -1.93 13.17
C GLU A 49 -22.82 -0.67 12.53
N GLU A 50 -22.77 0.42 13.28
CA GLU A 50 -22.06 1.63 12.85
C GLU A 50 -20.56 1.34 12.71
N VAL A 51 -19.94 1.89 11.66
CA VAL A 51 -18.52 1.74 11.42
C VAL A 51 -17.87 3.11 11.26
N THR A 52 -16.74 3.29 11.95
CA THR A 52 -15.82 4.41 11.70
C THR A 52 -14.53 3.86 11.11
N PHE A 53 -14.10 4.42 9.98
CA PHE A 53 -12.92 3.96 9.26
C PHE A 53 -12.07 5.13 8.76
N VAL A 54 -10.80 4.84 8.46
CA VAL A 54 -9.85 5.79 7.89
C VAL A 54 -10.05 5.84 6.38
N HIS A 55 -10.39 7.02 5.83
CA HIS A 55 -10.62 7.17 4.39
C HIS A 55 -9.38 7.60 3.59
N LEU A 56 -8.22 7.73 4.24
CA LEU A 56 -6.94 7.96 3.56
C LEU A 56 -6.51 6.72 2.78
N ASN A 57 -6.00 6.91 1.57
CA ASN A 57 -5.78 5.86 0.57
C ASN A 57 -7.04 5.08 0.18
N PHE A 58 -8.21 5.71 0.34
CA PHE A 58 -9.51 5.15 -0.01
C PHE A 58 -10.39 6.22 -0.67
N PHE A 59 -11.65 5.90 -0.99
CA PHE A 59 -12.61 6.88 -1.50
C PHE A 59 -12.82 8.01 -0.49
N LYS A 60 -12.98 9.24 -0.99
CA LYS A 60 -13.01 10.53 -0.27
C LYS A 60 -11.64 11.09 0.14
N ASP A 61 -10.55 10.37 -0.10
CA ASP A 61 -9.23 10.98 -0.04
C ASP A 61 -9.11 12.08 -1.11
N ALA A 62 -8.68 13.27 -0.69
CA ALA A 62 -8.47 14.42 -1.56
C ALA A 62 -7.12 14.37 -2.28
N ALA A 63 -6.16 13.60 -1.76
CA ALA A 63 -4.88 13.38 -2.40
C ALA A 63 -5.04 12.48 -3.65
N PRO A 64 -4.13 12.56 -4.65
CA PRO A 64 -4.20 11.74 -5.86
C PRO A 64 -3.74 10.31 -5.57
N VAL A 65 -4.53 9.57 -4.80
CA VAL A 65 -4.30 8.17 -4.42
C VAL A 65 -4.98 7.22 -5.39
N LYS A 66 -4.60 5.95 -5.35
CA LYS A 66 -5.19 4.93 -6.22
C LYS A 66 -6.54 4.48 -5.65
N LYS A 67 -7.65 5.02 -6.20
CA LYS A 67 -9.02 4.65 -5.82
C LYS A 67 -9.53 3.40 -6.58
N VAL A 68 -9.07 3.21 -7.81
CA VAL A 68 -9.42 2.07 -8.68
C VAL A 68 -8.18 1.58 -9.41
N SER A 69 -8.17 0.28 -9.72
CA SER A 69 -7.27 -0.31 -10.71
C SER A 69 -7.93 -0.22 -12.09
N VAL A 70 -7.14 0.16 -13.09
CA VAL A 70 -7.58 0.32 -14.48
C VAL A 70 -6.89 -0.73 -15.34
N TYR A 71 -7.64 -1.52 -16.09
CA TYR A 71 -7.08 -2.61 -16.89
C TYR A 71 -7.40 -2.45 -18.37
N ARG A 72 -6.43 -2.81 -19.23
CA ARG A 72 -6.54 -2.88 -20.69
C ARG A 72 -6.30 -4.31 -21.18
N ASN A 73 -6.78 -4.60 -22.39
CA ASN A 73 -6.34 -5.74 -23.21
C ASN A 73 -6.59 -7.14 -22.61
N GLY A 74 -7.72 -7.36 -21.93
CA GLY A 74 -8.08 -8.69 -21.46
C GLY A 74 -9.25 -8.72 -20.50
N LYS A 75 -9.74 -9.92 -20.20
CA LYS A 75 -10.72 -10.13 -19.12
C LYS A 75 -9.98 -10.25 -17.79
N LEU A 76 -10.49 -9.57 -16.77
CA LEU A 76 -10.08 -9.83 -15.39
C LEU A 76 -10.44 -11.27 -15.01
N SER A 77 -9.59 -11.92 -14.23
CA SER A 77 -9.88 -13.26 -13.71
C SER A 77 -11.13 -13.16 -12.82
N VAL A 78 -12.24 -13.73 -13.27
CA VAL A 78 -13.42 -13.94 -12.44
C VAL A 78 -13.08 -14.95 -11.35
N SER A 79 -13.10 -14.51 -10.10
CA SER A 79 -13.19 -15.39 -8.94
C SER A 79 -14.63 -15.89 -8.85
N HIS A 80 -14.96 -16.92 -9.63
CA HIS A 80 -16.13 -17.74 -9.35
C HIS A 80 -15.74 -19.21 -9.28
N GLU A 81 -15.98 -19.73 -8.09
CA GLU A 81 -16.10 -21.11 -7.68
C GLU A 81 -16.79 -21.97 -8.73
N LEU A 82 -16.02 -22.70 -9.54
CA LEU A 82 -16.48 -23.94 -10.16
C LEU A 82 -15.35 -24.96 -10.17
N ILE A 83 -15.77 -26.15 -9.76
CA ILE A 83 -15.06 -27.42 -9.66
C ILE A 83 -14.44 -27.73 -11.03
N PHE A 84 -13.26 -27.18 -11.36
CA PHE A 84 -12.24 -27.65 -12.33
C PHE A 84 -11.23 -26.50 -12.48
N PRO A 85 -9.96 -26.67 -12.08
CA PRO A 85 -8.97 -25.59 -12.18
C PRO A 85 -8.53 -25.42 -13.64
N ASP A 86 -9.18 -24.55 -14.37
CA ASP A 86 -8.51 -23.82 -15.44
C ASP A 86 -7.74 -22.68 -14.75
N PRO A 87 -6.39 -22.61 -14.84
CA PRO A 87 -5.64 -21.49 -14.30
C PRO A 87 -5.91 -20.27 -15.20
N GLY A 88 -7.09 -19.67 -15.06
CA GLY A 88 -7.52 -18.47 -15.74
C GLY A 88 -6.61 -17.31 -15.39
N PHE A 89 -5.48 -17.24 -16.09
CA PHE A 89 -4.52 -16.15 -15.99
C PHE A 89 -5.16 -14.91 -16.60
N SER A 90 -5.37 -13.87 -15.79
CA SER A 90 -5.79 -12.56 -16.29
C SER A 90 -4.81 -12.11 -17.38
N THR A 91 -5.29 -11.96 -18.61
CA THR A 91 -4.51 -11.34 -19.68
C THR A 91 -4.60 -9.81 -19.62
N ALA A 92 -5.46 -9.28 -18.75
CA ALA A 92 -5.63 -7.87 -18.55
C ALA A 92 -4.36 -7.26 -17.94
N THR A 93 -3.84 -6.22 -18.58
CA THR A 93 -2.67 -5.48 -18.11
C THR A 93 -3.15 -4.24 -17.37
N GLU A 94 -2.69 -4.05 -16.15
CA GLU A 94 -3.03 -2.86 -15.39
C GLU A 94 -2.31 -1.62 -15.97
N VAL A 95 -3.07 -0.58 -16.25
CA VAL A 95 -2.55 0.74 -16.62
C VAL A 95 -1.79 1.32 -15.45
N GLN A 96 -0.61 1.88 -15.73
CA GLN A 96 0.24 2.46 -14.69
C GLN A 96 -0.48 3.59 -13.95
N PHE A 97 -0.50 3.48 -12.63
CA PHE A 97 -0.93 4.54 -11.73
C PHE A 97 0.16 5.60 -11.57
N ASN A 98 -0.21 6.88 -11.74
CA ASN A 98 0.68 8.05 -11.76
C ASN A 98 0.43 9.04 -10.61
N GLY A 99 -0.31 8.63 -9.57
CA GLY A 99 -0.54 9.43 -8.37
C GLY A 99 0.50 9.19 -7.25
N ILE A 100 0.12 9.45 -6.00
CA ILE A 100 0.97 9.27 -4.82
C ILE A 100 0.70 7.93 -4.10
N LYS A 101 1.70 7.50 -3.33
CA LYS A 101 1.63 6.50 -2.26
C LYS A 101 1.95 7.23 -0.96
N GLN A 102 1.21 7.02 0.12
CA GLN A 102 1.36 7.86 1.32
C GLN A 102 1.24 7.07 2.61
N ARG A 103 2.13 7.31 3.57
CA ARG A 103 2.04 6.73 4.90
C ARG A 103 1.36 7.71 5.86
N PHE A 104 0.36 7.26 6.61
CA PHE A 104 -0.31 8.07 7.63
C PHE A 104 -0.11 7.50 9.05
N ARG A 105 -0.38 8.32 10.07
CA ARG A 105 -0.30 7.92 11.48
C ARG A 105 -1.39 6.91 11.82
N THR A 106 -1.04 5.88 12.58
CA THR A 106 -1.97 4.80 12.95
C THR A 106 -2.64 4.99 14.31
N GLU A 107 -2.17 5.99 15.07
CA GLU A 107 -2.71 6.42 16.36
C GLU A 107 -2.84 7.95 16.38
N GLY A 108 -3.73 8.46 17.23
CA GLY A 108 -3.98 9.90 17.35
C GLY A 108 -4.58 10.51 16.07
N LEU A 109 -5.30 9.72 15.27
CA LEU A 109 -6.00 10.15 14.06
C LEU A 109 -6.94 11.32 14.34
N THR A 110 -6.97 12.34 13.49
CA THR A 110 -7.97 13.41 13.58
C THR A 110 -9.21 13.02 12.79
N ILE A 111 -10.34 13.64 13.16
CA ILE A 111 -11.64 13.45 12.50
C ILE A 111 -11.58 13.69 10.98
N GLU A 112 -10.65 14.52 10.52
CA GLU A 112 -10.41 14.84 9.11
C GLU A 112 -10.00 13.63 8.26
N ALA A 113 -9.47 12.56 8.88
CA ALA A 113 -9.15 11.30 8.19
C ALA A 113 -10.22 10.21 8.40
N LEU A 114 -11.26 10.49 9.17
CA LEU A 114 -12.26 9.50 9.57
C LEU A 114 -13.57 9.70 8.80
N THR A 115 -14.28 8.62 8.57
CA THR A 115 -15.67 8.65 8.11
C THR A 115 -16.46 7.61 8.88
N THR A 116 -17.63 8.02 9.36
CA THR A 116 -18.56 7.19 10.15
C THR A 116 -19.82 6.95 9.34
N LEU A 117 -20.24 5.70 9.24
CA LEU A 117 -21.46 5.29 8.55
C LEU A 117 -22.31 4.42 9.47
N ALA A 118 -23.54 4.86 9.73
CA ALA A 118 -24.59 4.02 10.32
C ALA A 118 -24.93 2.83 9.39
N PRO A 119 -25.56 1.77 9.91
CA PRO A 119 -26.01 0.65 9.09
C PRO A 119 -26.86 1.12 7.90
N GLY A 120 -26.51 0.68 6.69
CA GLY A 120 -27.20 1.06 5.46
C GLY A 120 -26.90 2.48 4.93
N ALA A 121 -26.18 3.32 5.68
CA ALA A 121 -25.77 4.64 5.21
C ALA A 121 -24.66 4.54 4.15
N SER A 122 -24.58 5.54 3.28
CA SER A 122 -23.60 5.61 2.20
C SER A 122 -23.13 7.04 1.95
N TYR A 123 -21.98 7.16 1.29
CA TYR A 123 -21.53 8.41 0.67
C TYR A 123 -21.08 8.15 -0.76
N GLU A 124 -20.97 9.22 -1.54
CA GLU A 124 -20.48 9.20 -2.91
C GLU A 124 -19.11 9.87 -2.99
N ASP A 125 -18.26 9.39 -3.90
CA ASP A 125 -16.99 10.01 -4.27
C ASP A 125 -16.89 10.02 -5.80
N GLU A 126 -16.69 11.20 -6.38
CA GLU A 126 -16.52 11.40 -7.81
C GLU A 126 -15.07 11.78 -8.11
N PHE A 127 -14.46 11.10 -9.06
CA PHE A 127 -13.06 11.31 -9.42
C PHE A 127 -12.82 11.02 -10.89
N ASP A 128 -11.81 11.65 -11.46
CA ASP A 128 -11.41 11.45 -12.86
C ASP A 128 -10.19 10.53 -12.93
N ILE A 129 -10.35 9.35 -13.53
CA ILE A 129 -9.25 8.37 -13.62
C ILE A 129 -8.14 8.81 -14.58
N ALA A 130 -8.40 9.68 -15.56
CA ALA A 130 -7.37 10.20 -16.46
C ALA A 130 -6.40 11.16 -15.75
N SER A 131 -6.78 11.69 -14.59
CA SER A 131 -5.89 12.54 -13.78
C SER A 131 -4.73 11.77 -13.15
N THR A 132 -4.84 10.43 -13.03
CA THR A 132 -3.83 9.56 -12.41
C THR A 132 -3.48 8.32 -13.25
N ALA A 133 -4.00 8.19 -14.46
CA ALA A 133 -3.65 7.13 -15.41
C ALA A 133 -3.58 7.71 -16.83
N ASP A 134 -2.61 7.26 -17.63
CA ASP A 134 -2.56 7.65 -19.04
C ASP A 134 -3.61 6.86 -19.83
N LEU A 135 -4.64 7.57 -20.29
CA LEU A 135 -5.75 7.01 -21.05
C LEU A 135 -5.86 7.64 -22.45
N THR A 136 -4.80 8.29 -22.93
CA THR A 136 -4.77 8.99 -24.22
C THR A 136 -4.87 8.05 -25.44
N GLU A 137 -4.63 6.75 -25.25
CA GLU A 137 -4.89 5.73 -26.28
C GLU A 137 -6.41 5.52 -26.52
N GLY A 138 -7.27 5.90 -25.57
CA GLY A 138 -8.72 5.66 -25.65
C GLY A 138 -9.08 4.17 -25.60
N GLY A 139 -10.30 3.85 -26.04
CA GLY A 139 -10.81 2.47 -26.11
C GLY A 139 -11.42 1.97 -24.80
N ILE A 140 -11.76 0.68 -24.75
CA ILE A 140 -12.41 0.07 -23.60
C ILE A 140 -11.37 -0.23 -22.52
N VAL A 141 -11.67 0.18 -21.29
CA VAL A 141 -10.93 -0.22 -20.09
C VAL A 141 -11.88 -0.83 -19.05
N THR A 142 -11.36 -1.75 -18.24
CA THR A 142 -12.11 -2.35 -17.13
C THR A 142 -11.64 -1.75 -15.81
N LEU A 143 -12.59 -1.35 -14.96
CA LEU A 143 -12.31 -0.76 -13.65
C LEU A 143 -12.77 -1.69 -12.53
N ARG A 144 -11.94 -1.81 -11.50
CA ARG A 144 -12.26 -2.50 -10.24
C ARG A 144 -11.55 -1.82 -9.09
N SER A 145 -12.16 -1.84 -7.92
CA SER A 145 -11.52 -1.46 -6.66
C SER A 145 -11.60 -2.63 -5.69
N GLU A 146 -10.49 -2.95 -5.04
CA GLU A 146 -10.43 -3.97 -3.99
C GLU A 146 -9.30 -3.62 -3.03
N GLY A 147 -9.46 -3.99 -1.75
CA GLY A 147 -8.43 -3.74 -0.76
C GLY A 147 -8.95 -3.90 0.66
N ILE A 148 -8.24 -3.26 1.58
CA ILE A 148 -8.61 -3.19 2.99
C ILE A 148 -8.68 -1.76 3.48
N VAL A 149 -9.66 -1.45 4.31
CA VAL A 149 -9.84 -0.14 4.93
C VAL A 149 -9.64 -0.27 6.44
N PRO A 150 -8.78 0.56 7.07
CA PRO A 150 -8.61 0.52 8.53
C PRO A 150 -9.85 1.00 9.27
N VAL A 151 -10.30 0.22 10.24
CA VAL A 151 -11.35 0.57 11.21
C VAL A 151 -10.71 1.31 12.37
N ALA A 152 -11.34 2.40 12.80
CA ALA A 152 -10.84 3.24 13.87
C ALA A 152 -11.83 3.35 15.04
N THR A 153 -11.29 3.31 16.25
CA THR A 153 -11.99 3.61 17.50
C THR A 153 -11.05 4.43 18.37
N ASP A 154 -11.57 5.43 19.10
CA ASP A 154 -10.77 6.33 19.94
C ASP A 154 -9.53 6.90 19.22
N ASN A 155 -9.72 7.35 17.97
CA ASN A 155 -8.67 7.92 17.12
C ASN A 155 -7.47 6.97 16.84
N LYS A 156 -7.68 5.65 16.92
CA LYS A 156 -6.66 4.63 16.67
C LYS A 156 -7.21 3.52 15.77
N ILE A 157 -6.35 2.97 14.92
CA ILE A 157 -6.68 1.79 14.13
C ILE A 157 -6.80 0.57 15.06
N VAL A 158 -7.93 -0.11 15.00
CA VAL A 158 -8.25 -1.30 15.83
C VAL A 158 -8.55 -2.55 14.99
N GLY A 159 -8.79 -2.39 13.70
CA GLY A 159 -9.13 -3.49 12.81
C GLY A 159 -9.14 -3.04 11.35
N TYR A 160 -9.64 -3.91 10.47
CA TYR A 160 -9.67 -3.67 9.02
C TYR A 160 -10.88 -4.34 8.39
N ILE A 161 -11.39 -3.76 7.31
CA ILE A 161 -12.49 -4.30 6.52
C ILE A 161 -11.97 -4.57 5.12
N HIS A 162 -12.11 -5.80 4.65
CA HIS A 162 -11.92 -6.12 3.23
C HIS A 162 -13.12 -5.61 2.43
N TYR A 163 -12.85 -5.01 1.29
CA TYR A 163 -13.88 -4.58 0.36
C TYR A 163 -13.51 -4.96 -1.07
N SER A 164 -14.54 -5.08 -1.90
CA SER A 164 -14.42 -5.20 -3.35
C SER A 164 -15.58 -4.48 -4.00
N SER A 165 -15.34 -3.85 -5.14
CA SER A 165 -16.40 -3.29 -5.96
C SER A 165 -16.93 -4.26 -7.00
N ASN A 166 -18.03 -3.89 -7.66
CA ASN A 166 -18.33 -4.43 -8.99
C ASN A 166 -17.23 -4.05 -10.00
N GLU A 167 -17.18 -4.79 -11.10
CA GLU A 167 -16.39 -4.43 -12.28
C GLU A 167 -17.26 -3.62 -13.25
N ILE A 168 -16.69 -2.59 -13.86
CA ILE A 168 -17.34 -1.84 -14.95
C ILE A 168 -16.40 -1.76 -16.14
N GLU A 169 -16.95 -1.93 -17.34
CA GLU A 169 -16.27 -1.61 -18.59
C GLU A 169 -16.68 -0.19 -18.99
N VAL A 170 -15.69 0.64 -19.32
CA VAL A 170 -15.90 2.03 -19.73
C VAL A 170 -15.20 2.27 -21.06
N GLU A 171 -15.93 2.83 -22.02
CA GLU A 171 -15.36 3.27 -23.29
C GLU A 171 -14.80 4.68 -23.13
N ILE A 172 -13.50 4.84 -23.41
CA ILE A 172 -12.76 6.08 -23.26
C ILE A 172 -12.56 6.74 -24.62
N ASP A 173 -13.05 7.98 -24.72
CA ASP A 173 -12.70 8.91 -25.79
C ASP A 173 -11.31 9.49 -25.51
N ALA A 174 -10.35 9.16 -26.36
CA ALA A 174 -8.95 9.59 -26.28
C ALA A 174 -8.80 11.12 -26.24
N ALA A 175 -9.56 11.85 -27.07
CA ALA A 175 -9.44 13.30 -27.17
C ALA A 175 -9.96 13.98 -25.90
N LYS A 176 -11.05 13.47 -25.31
CA LYS A 176 -11.56 13.95 -24.03
C LYS A 176 -10.67 13.55 -22.86
N ALA A 177 -10.10 12.35 -22.86
CA ALA A 177 -9.16 11.93 -21.82
C ALA A 177 -7.91 12.83 -21.80
N ALA A 178 -7.42 13.23 -22.98
CA ALA A 178 -6.26 14.11 -23.12
C ALA A 178 -6.47 15.54 -22.60
N THR A 179 -7.71 16.00 -22.37
CA THR A 179 -7.98 17.33 -21.80
C THR A 179 -7.99 17.34 -20.28
N VAL A 180 -8.01 16.16 -19.63
CA VAL A 180 -7.97 16.05 -18.17
C VAL A 180 -6.56 16.37 -17.68
N PRO A 181 -6.39 17.40 -16.82
CA PRO A 181 -5.06 17.72 -16.31
C PRO A 181 -4.58 16.61 -15.35
N PRO A 182 -3.30 16.21 -15.41
CA PRO A 182 -2.76 15.27 -14.44
C PRO A 182 -2.79 15.88 -13.04
N SER A 183 -3.19 15.09 -12.04
CA SER A 183 -3.21 15.52 -10.63
C SER A 183 -1.81 15.78 -10.08
N VAL A 184 -0.81 15.11 -10.67
CA VAL A 184 0.60 15.30 -10.32
C VAL A 184 1.29 16.10 -11.42
N LYS A 185 1.88 17.23 -11.04
CA LYS A 185 2.71 18.05 -11.93
C LYS A 185 4.16 17.94 -11.47
N PRO A 186 5.07 17.31 -12.24
CA PRO A 186 6.47 17.22 -11.83
C PRO A 186 7.07 18.61 -11.65
N LEU A 187 7.89 18.76 -10.61
CA LEU A 187 8.70 19.95 -10.42
C LEU A 187 10.02 19.74 -11.17
N ASP A 188 10.44 20.72 -11.96
CA ASP A 188 11.73 20.68 -12.66
C ASP A 188 12.88 20.65 -11.65
N ARG A 189 13.38 19.46 -11.28
CA ARG A 189 14.63 19.26 -10.53
C ARG A 189 15.11 17.82 -10.61
N ARG A 190 16.43 17.65 -10.72
CA ARG A 190 17.14 16.36 -10.64
C ARG A 190 17.52 16.03 -9.19
N THR A 191 17.62 14.72 -8.91
CA THR A 191 18.03 14.00 -7.70
C THR A 191 18.82 14.81 -6.66
N LYS A 192 18.19 15.13 -5.52
CA LYS A 192 18.83 15.70 -4.32
C LYS A 192 17.91 15.65 -3.10
N VAL A 193 18.47 15.65 -1.88
CA VAL A 193 17.74 16.16 -0.71
C VAL A 193 17.52 17.66 -0.90
N THR A 194 16.27 18.13 -0.82
CA THR A 194 15.87 19.49 -1.15
C THR A 194 14.86 20.05 -0.15
N SER A 195 14.79 21.39 -0.09
CA SER A 195 13.94 22.15 0.85
C SER A 195 14.20 21.81 2.32
N CYS A 196 15.44 21.47 2.66
CA CYS A 196 15.86 21.10 4.02
C CYS A 196 16.72 22.20 4.65
N SER A 197 16.30 22.71 5.80
CA SER A 197 17.10 23.60 6.65
C SER A 197 16.89 23.31 8.14
N GLY A 198 17.79 23.82 8.98
CA GLY A 198 17.66 23.78 10.44
C GLY A 198 17.44 22.39 11.05
N SER A 199 16.46 22.30 11.96
CA SER A 199 16.12 21.06 12.67
C SER A 199 15.58 19.96 11.75
N ARG A 200 14.82 20.32 10.70
CA ARG A 200 14.30 19.34 9.72
C ARG A 200 15.41 18.68 8.92
N ALA A 201 16.41 19.45 8.47
CA ALA A 201 17.59 18.90 7.81
C ALA A 201 18.36 17.92 8.72
N THR A 202 18.52 18.27 10.00
CA THR A 202 19.19 17.43 10.99
C THR A 202 18.42 16.13 11.25
N ALA A 203 17.08 16.24 11.39
CA ALA A 203 16.20 15.10 11.59
C ALA A 203 16.19 14.15 10.38
N LEU A 204 16.04 14.67 9.15
CA LEU A 204 16.07 13.85 7.94
C LEU A 204 17.43 13.18 7.76
N ALA A 205 18.54 13.90 7.95
CA ALA A 205 19.88 13.32 7.88
C ALA A 205 20.07 12.16 8.88
N LYS A 206 19.50 12.28 10.08
CA LYS A 206 19.49 11.21 11.09
C LYS A 206 18.60 10.05 10.67
N ALA A 207 17.40 10.33 10.17
CA ALA A 207 16.45 9.31 9.70
C ALA A 207 17.04 8.49 8.55
N LEU A 208 17.69 9.13 7.58
CA LEU A 208 18.39 8.47 6.46
C LEU A 208 19.50 7.52 6.95
N ARG A 209 20.36 7.97 7.88
CA ARG A 209 21.39 7.10 8.48
C ARG A 209 20.78 5.91 9.21
N ASN A 210 19.72 6.14 9.98
CA ASN A 210 19.02 5.07 10.69
C ASN A 210 18.35 4.10 9.71
N ALA A 211 17.65 4.60 8.69
CA ALA A 211 17.01 3.80 7.65
C ALA A 211 18.02 2.93 6.90
N ALA A 212 19.19 3.48 6.56
CA ALA A 212 20.28 2.73 5.93
C ALA A 212 20.78 1.58 6.82
N SER A 213 20.91 1.82 8.13
CA SER A 213 21.31 0.80 9.11
C SER A 213 20.25 -0.28 9.28
N LEU A 214 18.98 0.12 9.48
CA LEU A 214 17.84 -0.77 9.61
C LEU A 214 17.67 -1.65 8.36
N ALA A 215 17.68 -1.05 7.17
CA ALA A 215 17.55 -1.77 5.92
C ALA A 215 18.73 -2.73 5.69
N SER A 216 19.96 -2.36 6.06
CA SER A 216 21.11 -3.28 5.99
C SER A 216 20.93 -4.49 6.91
N ALA A 217 20.47 -4.28 8.15
CA ALA A 217 20.19 -5.35 9.10
C ALA A 217 19.02 -6.24 8.64
N ALA A 218 17.96 -5.62 8.14
CA ALA A 218 16.79 -6.31 7.59
C ALA A 218 17.16 -7.13 6.35
N ALA A 219 18.05 -6.64 5.48
CA ALA A 219 18.55 -7.43 4.35
C ALA A 219 19.27 -8.71 4.80
N SER A 220 20.13 -8.61 5.81
CA SER A 220 20.81 -9.77 6.39
C SER A 220 19.81 -10.74 7.04
N ALA A 221 18.85 -10.23 7.82
CA ALA A 221 17.82 -11.05 8.45
C ALA A 221 16.91 -11.73 7.40
N ALA A 222 16.54 -11.03 6.32
CA ALA A 222 15.79 -11.61 5.22
C ALA A 222 16.59 -12.73 4.55
N ALA A 223 17.89 -12.56 4.32
CA ALA A 223 18.72 -13.58 3.66
C ALA A 223 18.99 -14.82 4.55
N THR A 224 19.36 -14.62 5.82
CA THR A 224 19.92 -15.70 6.66
C THR A 224 19.32 -15.77 8.07
N GLY A 225 18.43 -14.85 8.44
CA GLY A 225 17.79 -14.83 9.76
C GLY A 225 16.73 -15.92 9.95
N PRO A 226 16.06 -15.94 11.12
CA PRO A 226 15.02 -16.92 11.43
C PRO A 226 13.90 -16.95 10.38
N SER A 227 13.55 -18.14 9.90
CA SER A 227 12.48 -18.33 8.92
C SER A 227 11.11 -17.97 9.48
N SER A 228 10.87 -18.17 10.77
CA SER A 228 9.62 -17.83 11.46
C SER A 228 9.30 -16.34 11.37
N ARG A 229 10.26 -15.47 11.72
CA ARG A 229 10.09 -14.01 11.58
C ARG A 229 9.86 -13.65 10.11
N PHE A 230 10.62 -14.20 9.17
CA PHE A 230 10.38 -13.89 7.76
C PHE A 230 8.97 -14.30 7.30
N ALA A 231 8.49 -15.48 7.72
CA ALA A 231 7.16 -15.98 7.40
C ALA A 231 6.03 -15.19 8.06
N GLU A 232 6.26 -14.58 9.22
CA GLU A 232 5.29 -13.71 9.89
C GLU A 232 4.86 -12.53 8.98
N TYR A 233 5.85 -11.84 8.39
CA TYR A 233 5.65 -10.66 7.56
C TYR A 233 5.40 -10.99 6.08
N PHE A 234 6.18 -11.92 5.51
CA PHE A 234 6.13 -12.22 4.06
C PHE A 234 5.38 -13.51 3.72
N LYS A 235 4.83 -14.21 4.72
CA LYS A 235 3.90 -15.34 4.57
C LYS A 235 4.46 -16.54 3.79
N THR A 236 5.78 -16.62 3.68
CA THR A 236 6.50 -17.70 3.01
C THR A 236 7.88 -17.84 3.63
N THR A 237 8.53 -18.98 3.40
CA THR A 237 9.95 -19.20 3.76
C THR A 237 10.82 -19.43 2.52
N SER A 238 10.26 -19.23 1.32
CA SER A 238 10.96 -19.48 0.06
C SER A 238 12.28 -18.71 -0.05
N SER A 239 13.35 -19.40 -0.44
CA SER A 239 14.67 -18.79 -0.65
C SER A 239 14.65 -17.74 -1.77
N SER A 240 13.80 -17.91 -2.80
CA SER A 240 13.65 -16.93 -3.88
C SER A 240 13.03 -15.62 -3.35
N THR A 241 11.93 -15.71 -2.61
CA THR A 241 11.27 -14.53 -2.00
C THR A 241 12.20 -13.85 -0.99
N ARG A 242 12.91 -14.61 -0.16
CA ARG A 242 13.92 -14.08 0.77
C ARG A 242 15.01 -13.29 0.05
N SER A 243 15.47 -13.79 -1.09
CA SER A 243 16.48 -13.12 -1.92
C SER A 243 15.97 -11.80 -2.51
N VAL A 244 14.73 -11.77 -2.99
CA VAL A 244 14.09 -10.54 -3.48
C VAL A 244 13.95 -9.51 -2.37
N VAL A 245 13.43 -9.91 -1.20
CA VAL A 245 13.29 -9.02 -0.04
C VAL A 245 14.64 -8.47 0.41
N ALA A 246 15.66 -9.33 0.51
CA ALA A 246 17.01 -8.90 0.87
C ALA A 246 17.60 -7.92 -0.17
N ALA A 247 17.37 -8.16 -1.46
CA ALA A 247 17.82 -7.27 -2.53
C ALA A 247 17.16 -5.89 -2.45
N ARG A 248 15.84 -5.82 -2.23
CA ARG A 248 15.12 -4.56 -2.03
C ARG A 248 15.65 -3.80 -0.81
N PHE A 249 15.83 -4.47 0.34
CA PHE A 249 16.40 -3.83 1.52
C PHE A 249 17.82 -3.30 1.29
N ARG A 250 18.67 -4.02 0.55
CA ARG A 250 20.01 -3.51 0.18
C ARG A 250 19.91 -2.27 -0.71
N ALA A 251 18.98 -2.26 -1.66
CA ALA A 251 18.75 -1.10 -2.51
C ALA A 251 18.29 0.13 -1.70
N VAL A 252 17.32 -0.06 -0.79
CA VAL A 252 16.89 0.99 0.15
C VAL A 252 18.04 1.46 1.03
N ALA A 253 18.87 0.54 1.54
CA ALA A 253 20.04 0.91 2.33
C ALA A 253 21.06 1.73 1.54
N ASN A 254 21.25 1.43 0.25
CA ASN A 254 22.15 2.19 -0.63
C ASN A 254 21.59 3.58 -0.95
N GLU A 255 20.29 3.68 -1.25
CA GLU A 255 19.64 4.96 -1.48
C GLU A 255 19.74 5.88 -0.27
N ALA A 256 19.44 5.34 0.93
CA ALA A 256 19.43 6.11 2.17
C ALA A 256 20.82 6.57 2.66
N ARG A 257 21.93 6.07 2.07
CA ARG A 257 23.29 6.47 2.45
C ARG A 257 23.71 7.82 1.88
N SER A 258 23.07 8.26 0.80
CA SER A 258 23.41 9.52 0.14
C SER A 258 22.33 10.58 0.38
N GLN A 259 22.76 11.83 0.48
CA GLN A 259 21.87 13.00 0.52
C GLN A 259 21.94 13.84 -0.76
N SER A 260 22.86 13.51 -1.67
CA SER A 260 23.18 14.32 -2.85
C SER A 260 23.27 13.52 -4.14
N SER A 261 22.98 12.22 -4.09
CA SER A 261 22.94 11.30 -5.21
C SER A 261 21.98 10.15 -4.89
N GLY A 262 21.69 9.30 -5.87
CA GLY A 262 20.72 8.22 -5.74
C GLY A 262 19.73 8.25 -6.89
N SER A 263 18.68 7.44 -6.77
CA SER A 263 17.59 7.37 -7.72
C SER A 263 16.40 8.26 -7.34
N THR A 264 16.39 8.82 -6.13
CA THR A 264 15.26 9.59 -5.59
C THR A 264 15.58 11.06 -5.33
N THR A 265 14.55 11.90 -5.38
CA THR A 265 14.58 13.27 -4.83
C THR A 265 13.80 13.28 -3.53
N TYR A 266 14.40 13.77 -2.44
CA TYR A 266 13.76 13.76 -1.12
C TYR A 266 13.52 15.19 -0.63
N TYR A 267 12.26 15.57 -0.48
CA TYR A 267 11.87 16.86 0.08
C TYR A 267 11.65 16.76 1.60
N CYS A 268 12.29 17.64 2.37
CA CYS A 268 12.00 17.74 3.80
C CYS A 268 10.58 18.24 4.09
N THR A 269 9.98 18.94 3.14
CA THR A 269 8.66 19.56 3.24
C THR A 269 7.93 19.29 1.95
N ASP A 270 6.65 18.96 2.03
CA ASP A 270 5.79 18.79 0.88
C ASP A 270 5.75 20.05 -0.02
N PRO A 271 6.25 19.95 -1.27
CA PRO A 271 6.18 21.05 -2.22
C PRO A 271 4.94 21.01 -3.12
N TYR A 272 4.06 20.00 -3.00
CA TYR A 272 2.88 19.79 -3.84
C TYR A 272 1.55 20.04 -3.10
N GLY A 273 1.56 20.07 -1.76
CA GLY A 273 0.38 20.32 -0.93
C GLY A 273 -0.52 19.09 -0.75
N TYR A 274 0.04 17.89 -0.80
CA TYR A 274 -0.68 16.62 -0.57
C TYR A 274 -0.73 16.20 0.91
N CYS A 275 0.10 16.80 1.76
CA CYS A 275 0.11 16.53 3.18
C CYS A 275 -1.15 17.06 3.88
N ASN A 276 -1.63 16.30 4.85
CA ASN A 276 -2.66 16.73 5.79
C ASN A 276 -2.23 16.42 7.23
N SER A 277 -3.13 16.64 8.20
CA SER A 277 -2.85 16.48 9.64
C SER A 277 -2.57 15.04 10.08
N ASN A 278 -2.74 14.04 9.20
CA ASN A 278 -2.55 12.62 9.48
C ASN A 278 -1.47 11.95 8.62
N VAL A 279 -1.13 12.52 7.46
CA VAL A 279 -0.12 11.95 6.56
C VAL A 279 1.28 12.27 7.08
N LEU A 280 2.12 11.25 7.22
CA LEU A 280 3.49 11.34 7.69
C LEU A 280 4.46 11.68 6.55
N ALA A 281 4.31 10.99 5.42
CA ALA A 281 5.11 11.18 4.23
C ALA A 281 4.38 10.58 3.03
N TYR A 282 4.87 10.90 1.83
CA TYR A 282 4.39 10.27 0.61
C TYR A 282 5.50 10.17 -0.44
N THR A 283 5.26 9.28 -1.41
CA THR A 283 6.10 9.05 -2.58
C THR A 283 5.27 9.25 -3.85
N LEU A 284 5.88 9.86 -4.86
CA LEU A 284 5.44 9.88 -6.25
C LEU A 284 6.26 8.85 -7.03
N PRO A 285 5.77 7.62 -7.24
CA PRO A 285 6.58 6.54 -7.80
C PRO A 285 7.05 6.83 -9.23
N SER A 286 6.19 7.41 -10.07
CA SER A 286 6.50 7.77 -11.46
C SER A 286 7.67 8.74 -11.60
N TYR A 287 7.97 9.52 -10.55
CA TYR A 287 9.03 10.51 -10.53
C TYR A 287 10.15 10.21 -9.53
N ASN A 288 10.05 9.11 -8.75
CA ASN A 288 10.95 8.79 -7.65
C ASN A 288 11.14 9.97 -6.66
N VAL A 289 10.05 10.69 -6.37
CA VAL A 289 10.05 11.81 -5.43
C VAL A 289 9.46 11.36 -4.11
N VAL A 290 10.17 11.59 -3.01
CA VAL A 290 9.68 11.38 -1.64
C VAL A 290 9.54 12.74 -0.97
N ALA A 291 8.50 12.94 -0.17
CA ALA A 291 8.35 14.13 0.65
C ALA A 291 7.83 13.79 2.05
N ASN A 292 8.42 14.44 3.04
CA ASN A 292 7.91 14.39 4.41
C ASN A 292 6.84 15.46 4.63
N CYS A 293 5.79 15.09 5.36
CA CYS A 293 4.82 16.01 5.92
C CYS A 293 5.30 16.60 7.24
N ASP A 294 4.67 17.68 7.69
CA ASP A 294 5.07 18.38 8.92
C ASP A 294 5.03 17.48 10.16
N ILE A 295 4.02 16.61 10.25
CA ILE A 295 3.88 15.70 11.40
C ILE A 295 4.96 14.61 11.46
N TYR A 296 5.70 14.35 10.37
CA TYR A 296 6.89 13.49 10.41
C TYR A 296 7.89 13.96 11.49
N TYR A 297 8.03 15.28 11.65
CA TYR A 297 9.02 15.86 12.57
C TYR A 297 8.47 16.08 13.98
N SER A 298 7.17 16.32 14.13
CA SER A 298 6.55 16.63 15.42
C SER A 298 5.93 15.42 16.11
N TYR A 299 5.44 14.44 15.36
CA TYR A 299 4.77 13.25 15.88
C TYR A 299 5.70 12.04 16.01
N LEU A 300 6.54 11.78 15.00
CA LEU A 300 7.37 10.57 15.00
C LEU A 300 8.65 10.72 15.82
N PRO A 301 9.01 9.73 16.66
CA PRO A 301 10.35 9.66 17.22
C PRO A 301 11.37 9.37 16.10
N ALA A 302 12.64 9.71 16.33
CA ALA A 302 13.70 9.46 15.35
C ALA A 302 13.94 7.96 15.07
N LEU A 303 13.75 7.12 16.09
CA LEU A 303 13.86 5.66 16.04
C LEU A 303 13.14 5.08 17.26
N SER A 304 12.14 4.25 17.05
CA SER A 304 11.37 3.63 18.13
C SER A 304 12.05 2.36 18.63
N LYS A 305 11.88 2.07 19.93
CA LYS A 305 12.26 0.79 20.55
C LYS A 305 11.06 -0.12 20.80
N SER A 306 9.86 0.34 20.46
CA SER A 306 8.62 -0.43 20.59
C SER A 306 8.38 -1.23 19.32
N CYS A 307 7.94 -2.47 19.50
CA CYS A 307 7.52 -3.34 18.40
C CYS A 307 6.43 -2.69 17.56
N HIS A 308 6.65 -2.71 16.26
CA HIS A 308 5.70 -2.28 15.23
C HIS A 308 5.32 -0.79 15.27
N ALA A 309 5.95 0.01 16.12
CA ALA A 309 5.70 1.44 16.21
C ALA A 309 6.27 2.18 15.00
N GLN A 310 5.57 3.24 14.58
CA GLN A 310 6.04 4.13 13.53
C GLN A 310 7.14 5.06 14.08
N ASP A 311 8.15 5.32 13.26
CA ASP A 311 9.21 6.28 13.54
C ASP A 311 9.71 6.90 12.22
N GLN A 312 10.59 7.90 12.33
CA GLN A 312 11.15 8.60 11.18
C GLN A 312 11.95 7.65 10.26
N ALA A 313 12.74 6.74 10.84
CA ALA A 313 13.61 5.85 10.09
C ALA A 313 12.84 4.82 9.26
N THR A 314 11.84 4.19 9.85
CA THR A 314 10.96 3.20 9.19
C THR A 314 9.99 3.86 8.23
N THR A 315 9.56 5.12 8.48
CA THR A 315 8.77 5.90 7.52
C THR A 315 9.60 6.23 6.29
N THR A 316 10.84 6.70 6.46
CA THR A 316 11.75 6.91 5.34
C THR A 316 12.03 5.61 4.57
N LEU A 317 12.21 4.48 5.27
CA LEU A 317 12.37 3.18 4.65
C LEU A 317 11.14 2.80 3.81
N HIS A 318 9.93 2.95 4.38
CA HIS A 318 8.65 2.69 3.72
C HIS A 318 8.57 3.48 2.39
N GLU A 319 8.79 4.79 2.44
CA GLU A 319 8.70 5.64 1.24
C GLU A 319 9.71 5.22 0.16
N PHE A 320 10.95 4.87 0.52
CA PHE A 320 11.92 4.38 -0.46
C PHE A 320 11.51 3.07 -1.13
N THR A 321 10.68 2.24 -0.50
CA THR A 321 10.20 1.01 -1.14
C THR A 321 9.21 1.29 -2.27
N HIS A 322 8.48 2.41 -2.22
CA HIS A 322 7.56 2.81 -3.30
C HIS A 322 8.29 3.27 -4.56
N ALA A 323 9.53 3.77 -4.44
CA ALA A 323 10.27 4.33 -5.55
C ALA A 323 10.85 3.22 -6.46
N PRO A 324 10.35 3.02 -7.69
CA PRO A 324 10.82 1.96 -8.59
C PRO A 324 12.27 2.15 -9.04
N GLY A 325 12.80 3.38 -8.99
CA GLY A 325 14.22 3.68 -9.22
C GLY A 325 15.14 3.18 -8.11
N VAL A 326 14.62 2.92 -6.91
CA VAL A 326 15.36 2.24 -5.83
C VAL A 326 15.37 0.74 -6.10
N TYR A 327 14.19 0.14 -6.25
CA TYR A 327 14.06 -1.27 -6.63
C TYR A 327 12.74 -1.49 -7.36
N SER A 328 12.80 -2.07 -8.56
CA SER A 328 11.61 -2.28 -9.40
C SER A 328 11.04 -3.70 -9.26
N PRO A 329 9.70 -3.86 -9.23
CA PRO A 329 8.70 -2.79 -9.17
C PRO A 329 8.72 -2.10 -7.79
N GLY A 330 8.26 -0.85 -7.74
CA GLY A 330 7.97 -0.18 -6.46
C GLY A 330 6.86 -0.90 -5.69
N THR A 331 6.81 -0.73 -4.37
CA THR A 331 5.72 -1.24 -3.54
C THR A 331 4.43 -0.42 -3.70
N ASP A 332 3.33 -1.04 -3.31
CA ASP A 332 2.02 -0.45 -3.08
C ASP A 332 1.73 -0.30 -1.57
N ASP A 333 0.58 0.30 -1.29
CA ASP A 333 0.00 0.50 0.03
C ASP A 333 -1.20 -0.42 0.20
N LEU A 334 -0.94 -1.68 0.55
CA LEU A 334 -1.95 -2.74 0.60
C LEU A 334 -2.44 -3.01 2.03
N GLY A 335 -1.71 -2.54 3.04
CA GLY A 335 -2.13 -2.66 4.43
C GLY A 335 -1.23 -1.92 5.41
N TYR A 336 -1.84 -1.12 6.28
CA TYR A 336 -1.15 -0.28 7.29
C TYR A 336 -1.23 -0.85 8.69
N GLY A 337 -0.10 -0.89 9.37
CA GLY A 337 0.02 -1.43 10.71
C GLY A 337 0.16 -2.96 10.71
N TYR A 338 0.61 -3.48 11.85
CA TYR A 338 0.99 -4.88 12.00
C TYR A 338 -0.14 -5.86 11.65
N GLY A 339 -1.36 -5.60 12.12
CA GLY A 339 -2.50 -6.50 11.89
C GLY A 339 -2.83 -6.66 10.40
N ALA A 340 -2.91 -5.55 9.65
CA ALA A 340 -3.17 -5.59 8.22
C ALA A 340 -2.00 -6.20 7.45
N ALA A 341 -0.78 -5.71 7.67
CA ALA A 341 0.39 -6.13 6.90
C ALA A 341 0.69 -7.63 7.04
N THR A 342 0.51 -8.19 8.24
CA THR A 342 0.66 -9.64 8.49
C THR A 342 -0.57 -10.46 8.10
N GLY A 343 -1.72 -9.82 7.84
CA GLY A 343 -2.92 -10.47 7.30
C GLY A 343 -2.91 -10.64 5.77
N LEU A 344 -2.00 -9.96 5.07
CA LEU A 344 -1.86 -10.04 3.61
C LEU A 344 -1.47 -11.44 3.12
N SER A 345 -1.71 -11.71 1.83
CA SER A 345 -1.14 -12.87 1.15
C SER A 345 0.38 -12.72 0.97
N ALA A 346 1.11 -13.81 0.69
CA ALA A 346 2.56 -13.72 0.40
C ALA A 346 2.87 -12.80 -0.79
N LYS A 347 2.01 -12.81 -1.81
CA LYS A 347 2.14 -11.98 -3.01
C LYS A 347 1.97 -10.50 -2.68
N ASP A 348 0.97 -10.17 -1.86
CA ASP A 348 0.66 -8.78 -1.50
C ASP A 348 1.62 -8.25 -0.45
N ALA A 349 2.03 -9.08 0.53
CA ALA A 349 3.05 -8.72 1.51
C ALA A 349 4.39 -8.36 0.86
N LEU A 350 4.77 -9.05 -0.23
CA LEU A 350 5.97 -8.71 -1.01
C LEU A 350 5.85 -7.36 -1.73
N LYS A 351 4.62 -6.92 -2.00
CA LYS A 351 4.32 -5.65 -2.66
C LYS A 351 3.95 -4.54 -1.69
N ASN A 352 3.73 -4.80 -0.40
CA ASN A 352 3.27 -3.81 0.57
C ASN A 352 4.45 -3.10 1.25
N ALA A 353 4.51 -1.77 1.19
CA ALA A 353 5.58 -0.98 1.79
C ALA A 353 5.67 -1.15 3.32
N ASP A 354 4.52 -1.20 4.00
CA ASP A 354 4.50 -1.28 5.46
C ASP A 354 5.02 -2.62 5.99
N THR A 355 4.89 -3.70 5.20
CA THR A 355 5.51 -5.00 5.51
C THR A 355 7.03 -4.88 5.64
N TYR A 356 7.70 -4.08 4.79
CA TYR A 356 9.13 -3.84 4.88
C TYR A 356 9.52 -2.99 6.10
N ALA A 357 8.74 -1.94 6.37
CA ALA A 357 8.96 -1.07 7.53
C ALA A 357 8.83 -1.83 8.86
N LEU A 358 7.79 -2.65 8.96
CA LEU A 358 7.50 -3.47 10.14
C LEU A 358 8.54 -4.59 10.33
N PHE A 359 8.93 -5.29 9.26
CA PHE A 359 9.99 -6.30 9.34
C PHE A 359 11.33 -5.69 9.79
N ALA A 360 11.69 -4.52 9.27
CA ALA A 360 12.92 -3.83 9.67
C ALA A 360 12.88 -3.38 11.14
N ASN A 361 11.74 -2.85 11.61
CA ASN A 361 11.53 -2.54 13.02
C ASN A 361 11.69 -3.80 13.89
N ALA A 362 10.98 -4.89 13.57
CA ALA A 362 11.02 -6.14 14.34
C ALA A 362 12.44 -6.70 14.44
N VAL A 363 13.20 -6.72 13.34
CA VAL A 363 14.61 -7.11 13.33
C VAL A 363 15.45 -6.26 14.28
N TYR A 364 15.22 -4.94 14.30
CA TYR A 364 15.97 -4.01 15.14
C TYR A 364 15.65 -4.17 16.63
N VAL A 365 14.36 -4.21 16.99
CA VAL A 365 13.93 -4.29 18.39
C VAL A 365 13.87 -5.72 18.94
N LYS A 366 14.08 -6.73 18.07
CA LYS A 366 14.07 -8.16 18.39
C LYS A 366 12.73 -8.68 18.92
N CYS A 367 11.64 -8.19 18.36
CA CYS A 367 10.46 -9.01 18.13
C CYS A 367 10.54 -9.56 16.69
#